data_AF-K2D9F1-F1
#
_entry.id   AF-K2D9F1-F1
#
_cell.length_a   1.000
_cell.length_b   1.000
_cell.length_c   1.000
_cell.angle_alpha   90.00
_cell.angle_beta   90.00
_cell.angle_gamma   90.00
#
_symmetry.space_group_name_H-M   'P 1'
#
loop_
_entity.id
_entity.type
_entity.pdbx_description
1 polymer ?
#
loop_
_entity_poly.entity_id
_entity_poly.type
_entity_poly.pdbx_seq_one_letter_code
_entity_poly.pdbx_strand_id
1 'polypeptide(L)'
;MRTRFLVILTAVLAIFVLSIIYLNKNAKSQNDAVEISDTRTVSDKITEKQSAKQVDPANVDPSLFLTSTNINNKYFSLPVGRKLIYEGDTEDGLERVEITISGDIKEILGVKTLVYLDKVWLDDELVEETKDYLAQDIYGNVWYFGEDVNNYEDGRLLDHEGAWLAGVDGAQPGIWIKAAHVVGDSYRQEYYKGKAEDMRDVSTVGEPIQIALGSYKDCVKMYDWTPLEPDAKEFKHYCSEVGAMVLETKPDTGESLKLTGIN
;
A
#
# COMPACT_ATOMS: atom_id res chain seq x y z
N MET A 1 12.71 20.87 -32.80
CA MET A 1 12.98 19.62 -32.08
C MET A 1 12.23 19.69 -30.78
N ARG A 2 11.21 18.85 -30.57
CA ARG A 2 10.58 18.68 -29.26
C ARG A 2 11.24 17.47 -28.62
N THR A 3 11.86 17.68 -27.47
CA THR A 3 12.33 16.60 -26.60
C THR A 3 11.11 15.80 -26.15
N ARG A 4 11.21 14.47 -26.15
CA ARG A 4 10.22 13.63 -25.48
C ARG A 4 10.48 13.78 -23.99
N PHE A 5 9.52 14.29 -23.25
CA PHE A 5 9.50 14.22 -21.80
C PHE A 5 8.71 12.95 -21.45
N LEU A 6 9.34 12.09 -20.66
CA LEU A 6 8.72 10.89 -20.11
C LEU A 6 8.33 11.27 -18.69
N VAL A 7 7.04 11.42 -18.44
CA VAL A 7 6.50 11.64 -17.09
C VAL A 7 6.58 10.31 -16.36
N ILE A 8 7.30 10.26 -15.25
CA ILE A 8 7.43 9.08 -14.39
C ILE A 8 6.56 9.33 -13.15
N LEU A 9 5.28 8.99 -13.30
CA LEU A 9 4.28 9.25 -12.29
C LEU A 9 4.29 8.19 -11.19
N THR A 10 4.14 8.64 -9.94
CA THR A 10 4.13 7.77 -8.76
C THR A 10 2.75 7.17 -8.47
N ALA A 11 2.38 6.17 -9.28
CA ALA A 11 1.43 5.13 -8.92
C ALA A 11 1.83 3.81 -9.61
N VAL A 12 1.32 2.68 -9.12
CA VAL A 12 1.95 1.37 -9.32
C VAL A 12 1.59 0.78 -10.69
N LEU A 13 2.33 1.15 -11.76
CA LEU A 13 2.95 0.22 -12.73
C LEU A 13 3.68 0.91 -13.91
N ALA A 14 4.85 0.32 -14.23
CA ALA A 14 5.32 0.01 -15.59
C ALA A 14 5.71 1.15 -16.56
N ILE A 15 6.96 1.07 -17.04
CA ILE A 15 7.30 1.13 -18.48
C ILE A 15 8.58 0.31 -18.77
N PHE A 16 8.55 -0.51 -19.82
CA PHE A 16 9.70 -1.30 -20.29
C PHE A 16 10.76 -0.45 -21.00
N VAL A 17 12.06 -0.86 -20.94
CA VAL A 17 12.93 -1.16 -22.13
C VAL A 17 14.41 -1.52 -21.78
N LEU A 18 14.84 -2.76 -22.16
CA LEU A 18 16.21 -3.22 -22.56
C LEU A 18 17.46 -2.79 -21.72
N SER A 19 18.24 -3.67 -21.04
CA SER A 19 19.01 -4.80 -21.63
C SER A 19 19.85 -5.67 -20.64
N ILE A 20 19.87 -7.00 -20.86
CA ILE A 20 21.01 -7.97 -20.74
C ILE A 20 21.64 -8.34 -19.35
N ILE A 21 21.17 -9.47 -18.80
CA ILE A 21 21.89 -10.72 -18.41
C ILE A 21 23.37 -10.66 -17.90
N TYR A 22 23.66 -11.12 -16.67
CA TYR A 22 24.37 -12.41 -16.38
C TYR A 22 24.28 -12.89 -14.90
N LEU A 23 24.66 -14.16 -14.69
CA LEU A 23 24.31 -15.08 -13.59
C LEU A 23 25.21 -15.11 -12.33
N ASN A 24 24.56 -15.27 -11.15
CA ASN A 24 24.65 -16.43 -10.20
C ASN A 24 26.03 -16.73 -9.52
N LYS A 25 26.17 -17.11 -8.22
CA LYS A 25 25.52 -18.25 -7.54
C LYS A 25 26.09 -18.50 -6.11
N ASN A 26 25.34 -19.26 -5.29
CA ASN A 26 25.74 -20.03 -4.08
C ASN A 26 26.01 -19.27 -2.75
N ALA A 27 25.93 -19.89 -1.56
CA ALA A 27 25.04 -20.92 -0.96
C ALA A 27 25.60 -21.36 0.42
N LYS A 28 24.74 -21.87 1.32
CA LYS A 28 25.04 -22.63 2.57
C LYS A 28 25.70 -21.84 3.73
N SER A 29 25.61 -22.26 5.01
CA SER A 29 24.68 -23.12 5.79
C SER A 29 25.19 -23.23 7.25
N GLN A 30 24.42 -23.87 8.16
CA GLN A 30 24.84 -24.33 9.52
C GLN A 30 25.06 -23.17 10.54
N ASN A 31 25.02 -23.30 11.87
CA ASN A 31 24.49 -24.31 12.83
C ASN A 31 24.18 -23.53 14.16
N ASP A 32 23.67 -24.07 15.28
CA ASP A 32 23.44 -25.44 15.76
C ASP A 32 22.22 -25.51 16.72
N ALA A 33 21.93 -26.66 17.34
CA ALA A 33 20.90 -26.82 18.38
C ALA A 33 21.42 -26.62 19.82
N VAL A 34 20.58 -26.04 20.70
CA VAL A 34 20.68 -26.19 22.17
C VAL A 34 19.29 -26.35 22.77
N GLU A 35 19.04 -27.50 23.38
CA GLU A 35 17.82 -27.82 24.12
C GLU A 35 18.06 -27.54 25.62
N ILE A 36 17.31 -26.62 26.22
CA ILE A 36 17.28 -26.42 27.68
C ILE A 36 15.82 -26.43 28.13
N SER A 37 15.49 -27.43 28.95
CA SER A 37 14.21 -27.49 29.64
C SER A 37 14.12 -26.40 30.71
N ASP A 38 13.13 -25.51 30.65
CA ASP A 38 12.70 -24.80 31.85
C ASP A 38 11.17 -24.57 31.91
N THR A 39 10.71 -24.46 33.14
CA THR A 39 9.39 -24.75 33.67
C THR A 39 8.42 -23.58 33.47
N ARG A 40 8.25 -23.13 32.22
CA ARG A 40 7.37 -22.01 31.83
C ARG A 40 6.58 -22.29 30.55
N THR A 41 5.47 -23.04 30.63
CA THR A 41 4.66 -23.36 29.42
C THR A 41 3.19 -23.69 29.73
N VAL A 42 2.53 -22.86 30.55
CA VAL A 42 1.05 -22.78 30.59
C VAL A 42 0.59 -21.34 30.38
N SER A 43 1.17 -20.37 31.12
CA SER A 43 0.91 -18.95 30.86
C SER A 43 1.42 -18.53 29.47
N ASP A 44 2.66 -18.88 29.14
CA ASP A 44 3.26 -18.51 27.85
C ASP A 44 2.58 -19.22 26.66
N LYS A 45 2.03 -20.44 26.86
CA LYS A 45 1.23 -21.13 25.84
C LYS A 45 -0.13 -20.48 25.56
N ILE A 46 -0.62 -19.60 26.44
CA ILE A 46 -1.84 -18.82 26.19
C ILE A 46 -1.47 -17.56 25.41
N THR A 47 -0.37 -16.89 25.75
CA THR A 47 0.13 -15.70 25.05
C THR A 47 0.61 -16.03 23.63
N GLU A 48 1.37 -17.12 23.45
CA GLU A 48 1.93 -17.57 22.17
C GLU A 48 0.83 -18.03 21.20
N LYS A 49 -0.29 -18.56 21.71
CA LYS A 49 -1.46 -18.95 20.93
C LYS A 49 -2.36 -17.77 20.50
N GLN A 50 -2.03 -16.57 20.95
CA GLN A 50 -2.55 -15.29 20.43
C GLN A 50 -1.49 -14.48 19.67
N SER A 51 -0.34 -15.08 19.34
CA SER A 51 0.39 -14.65 18.13
C SER A 51 -0.59 -14.64 16.97
N ALA A 52 -0.74 -13.48 16.32
CA ALA A 52 -1.76 -13.29 15.30
C ALA A 52 -1.68 -14.43 14.28
N LYS A 53 -2.78 -15.16 14.10
CA LYS A 53 -2.87 -16.22 13.09
C LYS A 53 -2.63 -15.53 11.74
N GLN A 54 -1.40 -15.64 11.23
CA GLN A 54 -1.00 -15.03 9.97
C GLN A 54 -1.97 -15.52 8.91
N VAL A 55 -2.86 -14.62 8.48
CA VAL A 55 -3.88 -14.96 7.50
C VAL A 55 -3.13 -15.10 6.18
N ASP A 56 -3.07 -16.32 5.66
CA ASP A 56 -2.47 -16.59 4.35
C ASP A 56 -3.23 -15.80 3.29
N PRO A 57 -2.63 -14.79 2.65
CA PRO A 57 -3.37 -13.93 1.74
C PRO A 57 -3.87 -14.68 0.50
N ALA A 58 -3.25 -15.81 0.17
CA ALA A 58 -3.70 -16.71 -0.89
C ALA A 58 -5.04 -17.40 -0.60
N ASN A 59 -5.52 -17.38 0.64
CA ASN A 59 -6.68 -18.16 1.10
C ASN A 59 -7.66 -17.30 1.91
N VAL A 60 -8.24 -16.30 1.25
CA VAL A 60 -9.31 -15.45 1.79
C VAL A 60 -10.49 -16.31 2.25
N ASP A 61 -10.88 -16.12 3.51
CA ASP A 61 -12.13 -16.64 4.08
C ASP A 61 -13.15 -15.49 4.17
N PRO A 62 -14.17 -15.42 3.30
CA PRO A 62 -15.17 -14.35 3.32
C PRO A 62 -15.95 -14.22 4.62
N SER A 63 -15.96 -15.25 5.47
CA SER A 63 -16.60 -15.17 6.81
C SER A 63 -15.87 -14.22 7.76
N LEU A 64 -14.61 -13.85 7.46
CA LEU A 64 -13.84 -12.84 8.20
C LEU A 64 -14.18 -11.40 7.78
N PHE A 65 -15.06 -11.18 6.80
CA PHE A 65 -15.31 -9.89 6.15
C PHE A 65 -16.76 -9.36 6.36
N LEU A 66 -17.34 -9.68 7.53
CA LEU A 66 -18.76 -9.41 7.86
C LEU A 66 -19.17 -7.92 7.78
N THR A 67 -18.23 -7.00 8.01
CA THR A 67 -18.45 -5.54 7.92
C THR A 67 -17.36 -4.88 7.05
N SER A 68 -16.94 -5.57 5.99
CA SER A 68 -15.76 -5.27 5.18
C SER A 68 -15.65 -3.84 4.64
N THR A 69 -16.78 -3.24 4.26
CA THR A 69 -16.82 -1.89 3.69
C THR A 69 -16.90 -0.78 4.75
N ASN A 70 -16.90 -1.12 6.05
CA ASN A 70 -16.79 -0.17 7.16
C ASN A 70 -15.33 -0.11 7.65
N ILE A 71 -14.47 0.46 6.81
CA ILE A 71 -13.02 0.53 7.06
C ILE A 71 -12.73 1.62 8.09
N ASN A 72 -12.37 1.20 9.30
CA ASN A 72 -12.21 2.04 10.49
C ASN A 72 -10.91 1.75 11.27
N ASN A 73 -9.89 1.23 10.58
CA ASN A 73 -8.56 1.01 11.13
C ASN A 73 -7.97 2.33 11.68
N LYS A 74 -7.25 2.23 12.81
CA LYS A 74 -6.71 3.36 13.58
C LYS A 74 -5.92 4.37 12.71
N TYR A 75 -5.13 3.89 11.76
CA TYR A 75 -4.29 4.74 10.90
C TYR A 75 -4.86 4.91 9.48
N PHE A 76 -5.93 4.19 9.13
CA PHE A 76 -6.52 4.20 7.80
C PHE A 76 -8.03 3.96 7.86
N SER A 77 -8.80 5.04 7.78
CA SER A 77 -10.25 5.06 7.98
C SER A 77 -10.94 5.76 6.82
N LEU A 78 -11.92 5.07 6.21
CA LEU A 78 -12.56 5.48 4.96
C LEU A 78 -14.09 5.66 5.15
N PRO A 79 -14.54 6.65 5.94
CA PRO A 79 -15.96 7.01 5.98
C PRO A 79 -16.43 7.47 4.59
N VAL A 80 -17.63 7.02 4.21
CA VAL A 80 -18.27 7.42 2.94
C VAL A 80 -18.48 8.93 2.90
N GLY A 81 -18.16 9.53 1.75
CA GLY A 81 -18.14 10.98 1.52
C GLY A 81 -16.76 11.61 1.71
N ARG A 82 -15.80 10.91 2.32
CA ARG A 82 -14.45 11.43 2.57
C ARG A 82 -13.73 11.80 1.28
N LYS A 83 -13.05 12.95 1.32
CA LYS A 83 -12.04 13.34 0.33
C LYS A 83 -10.71 13.68 1.01
N LEU A 84 -9.62 13.34 0.34
CA LEU A 84 -8.26 13.72 0.71
C LEU A 84 -7.60 14.37 -0.50
N ILE A 85 -6.84 15.43 -0.29
CA ILE A 85 -6.06 16.10 -1.34
C ILE A 85 -4.61 16.11 -0.86
N TYR A 86 -3.71 15.64 -1.71
CA TYR A 86 -2.27 15.72 -1.48
C TYR A 86 -1.58 16.46 -2.63
N GLU A 87 -0.55 17.23 -2.33
CA GLU A 87 0.20 18.04 -3.31
C GLU A 87 1.71 18.03 -2.97
N GLY A 88 2.56 18.09 -4.00
CA GLY A 88 4.01 18.13 -3.86
C GLY A 88 4.75 18.42 -5.17
N ASP A 89 5.83 19.18 -5.11
CA ASP A 89 6.73 19.37 -6.25
C ASP A 89 7.61 18.11 -6.46
N THR A 90 7.66 17.61 -7.70
CA THR A 90 8.53 16.51 -8.17
C THR A 90 9.48 17.02 -9.26
N GLU A 91 10.41 16.18 -9.74
CA GLU A 91 11.26 16.51 -10.88
C GLU A 91 10.48 16.68 -12.21
N ASP A 92 9.29 16.09 -12.31
CA ASP A 92 8.44 16.14 -13.50
C ASP A 92 7.41 17.29 -13.49
N GLY A 93 7.05 17.83 -12.31
CA GLY A 93 6.10 18.94 -12.18
C GLY A 93 5.45 19.04 -10.80
N LEU A 94 4.34 19.79 -10.71
CA LEU A 94 3.49 19.79 -9.51
C LEU A 94 2.56 18.57 -9.55
N GLU A 95 2.84 17.58 -8.71
CA GLU A 95 1.98 16.42 -8.52
C GLU A 95 0.84 16.76 -7.55
N ARG A 96 -0.36 16.31 -7.88
CA ARG A 96 -1.57 16.47 -7.09
C ARG A 96 -2.39 15.19 -7.11
N VAL A 97 -2.79 14.71 -5.94
CA VAL A 97 -3.58 13.48 -5.76
C VAL A 97 -4.92 13.81 -5.09
N GLU A 98 -6.04 13.36 -5.66
CA GLU A 98 -7.36 13.39 -5.00
C GLU A 98 -7.89 11.99 -4.73
N ILE A 99 -8.11 11.69 -3.45
CA ILE A 99 -8.81 10.48 -3.02
C ILE A 99 -10.28 10.81 -2.79
N THR A 100 -11.19 9.97 -3.29
CA THR A 100 -12.63 10.06 -2.98
C THR A 100 -13.21 8.71 -2.57
N ILE A 101 -13.91 8.68 -1.43
CA ILE A 101 -14.63 7.51 -0.92
C ILE A 101 -16.13 7.69 -1.20
N SER A 102 -16.58 7.33 -2.40
CA SER A 102 -17.98 7.49 -2.83
C SER A 102 -18.98 6.59 -2.09
N GLY A 103 -18.49 5.47 -1.53
CA GLY A 103 -19.33 4.39 -1.02
C GLY A 103 -19.70 3.34 -2.08
N ASP A 104 -19.10 3.40 -3.27
CA ASP A 104 -19.22 2.35 -4.27
C ASP A 104 -18.57 1.05 -3.78
N ILE A 105 -19.11 -0.09 -4.23
CA ILE A 105 -18.73 -1.43 -3.75
C ILE A 105 -18.54 -2.37 -4.95
N LYS A 106 -17.48 -3.17 -4.92
CA LYS A 106 -17.28 -4.32 -5.80
C LYS A 106 -17.31 -5.61 -4.96
N GLU A 107 -17.63 -6.74 -5.58
CA GLU A 107 -17.50 -8.05 -4.92
C GLU A 107 -16.38 -8.84 -5.60
N ILE A 108 -15.38 -9.24 -4.83
CA ILE A 108 -14.18 -9.97 -5.29
C ILE A 108 -13.98 -11.15 -4.35
N LEU A 109 -13.87 -12.37 -4.89
CA LEU A 109 -13.74 -13.62 -4.12
C LEU A 109 -14.83 -13.81 -3.03
N GLY A 110 -16.02 -13.22 -3.22
CA GLY A 110 -17.12 -13.25 -2.24
C GLY A 110 -16.99 -12.25 -1.09
N VAL A 111 -15.98 -11.38 -1.12
CA VAL A 111 -15.79 -10.25 -0.19
C VAL A 111 -16.28 -8.97 -0.86
N LYS A 112 -17.04 -8.16 -0.13
CA LYS A 112 -17.42 -6.81 -0.56
C LYS A 112 -16.28 -5.85 -0.28
N THR A 113 -15.74 -5.24 -1.32
CA THR A 113 -14.68 -4.25 -1.24
C THR A 113 -15.27 -2.86 -1.44
N LEU A 114 -14.84 -1.90 -0.62
CA LEU A 114 -15.10 -0.49 -0.78
C LEU A 114 -14.16 0.04 -1.88
N VAL A 115 -14.71 0.82 -2.81
CA VAL A 115 -13.89 1.52 -3.80
C VAL A 115 -13.24 2.73 -3.15
N TYR A 116 -11.92 2.75 -3.19
CA TYR A 116 -11.09 3.93 -2.94
C TYR A 116 -10.72 4.44 -4.34
N LEU A 117 -11.24 5.62 -4.71
CA LEU A 117 -10.97 6.23 -6.01
C LEU A 117 -9.79 7.17 -5.85
N ASP A 118 -8.66 6.78 -6.43
CA ASP A 118 -7.47 7.60 -6.59
C ASP A 118 -7.47 8.29 -7.96
N LYS A 119 -6.91 9.49 -8.01
CA LYS A 119 -6.72 10.30 -9.20
C LYS A 119 -5.45 11.12 -9.04
N VAL A 120 -4.56 11.02 -10.01
CA VAL A 120 -3.30 11.74 -10.02
C VAL A 120 -3.28 12.72 -11.18
N TRP A 121 -2.85 13.95 -10.88
CA TRP A 121 -2.61 15.02 -11.84
C TRP A 121 -1.15 15.48 -11.75
N LEU A 122 -0.59 15.85 -12.90
CA LEU A 122 0.69 16.54 -13.00
C LEU A 122 0.48 17.83 -13.79
N ASP A 123 0.88 18.98 -13.23
CA ASP A 123 0.70 20.31 -13.85
C ASP A 123 -0.73 20.55 -14.40
N ASP A 124 -1.73 20.21 -13.58
CA ASP A 124 -3.19 20.22 -13.87
C ASP A 124 -3.69 19.22 -14.96
N GLU A 125 -2.81 18.42 -15.58
CA GLU A 125 -3.22 17.35 -16.51
C GLU A 125 -3.51 16.04 -15.75
N LEU A 126 -4.69 15.44 -15.98
CA LEU A 126 -5.03 14.12 -15.43
C LEU A 126 -4.17 13.07 -16.13
N VAL A 127 -3.42 12.31 -15.35
CA VAL A 127 -2.45 11.30 -15.81
C VAL A 127 -2.83 9.89 -15.33
N GLU A 128 -3.57 9.77 -14.22
CA GLU A 128 -4.12 8.47 -13.77
C GLU A 128 -5.52 8.59 -13.11
N GLU A 129 -6.40 7.60 -13.34
CA GLU A 129 -7.57 7.30 -12.49
C GLU A 129 -7.59 5.83 -12.10
N THR A 130 -7.46 5.55 -10.80
CA THR A 130 -7.36 4.20 -10.23
C THR A 130 -8.46 3.92 -9.23
N LYS A 131 -8.99 2.69 -9.26
CA LYS A 131 -10.04 2.20 -8.34
C LYS A 131 -9.54 1.02 -7.53
N ASP A 132 -8.93 1.29 -6.39
CA ASP A 132 -8.51 0.27 -5.44
C ASP A 132 -9.72 -0.39 -4.77
N TYR A 133 -9.63 -1.70 -4.59
CA TYR A 133 -10.67 -2.52 -3.97
C TYR A 133 -10.24 -2.95 -2.57
N LEU A 134 -10.64 -2.17 -1.55
CA LEU A 134 -10.21 -2.34 -0.16
C LEU A 134 -11.29 -2.98 0.71
N ALA A 135 -10.91 -3.82 1.68
CA ALA A 135 -11.86 -4.42 2.64
C ALA A 135 -11.21 -4.65 4.01
N GLN A 136 -11.94 -4.40 5.10
CA GLN A 136 -11.44 -4.68 6.45
C GLN A 136 -11.92 -6.05 6.99
N ASP A 137 -11.01 -6.82 7.57
CA ASP A 137 -11.38 -8.06 8.28
C ASP A 137 -11.84 -7.78 9.73
N ILE A 138 -12.41 -8.81 10.39
CA ILE A 138 -12.83 -8.75 11.80
C ILE A 138 -11.68 -8.54 12.81
N TYR A 139 -10.41 -8.64 12.38
CA TYR A 139 -9.24 -8.36 13.20
C TYR A 139 -8.76 -6.90 13.06
N GLY A 140 -9.28 -6.15 12.08
CA GLY A 140 -8.95 -4.75 11.82
C GLY A 140 -7.89 -4.55 10.74
N ASN A 141 -7.45 -5.59 10.04
CA ASN A 141 -6.53 -5.43 8.91
C ASN A 141 -7.32 -4.97 7.69
N VAL A 142 -6.79 -3.98 6.98
CA VAL A 142 -7.30 -3.52 5.69
C VAL A 142 -6.56 -4.29 4.60
N TRP A 143 -7.33 -5.03 3.83
CA TRP A 143 -6.90 -5.89 2.74
C TRP A 143 -7.04 -5.16 1.41
N TYR A 144 -6.16 -5.49 0.47
CA TYR A 144 -6.16 -4.98 -0.90
C TYR A 144 -6.45 -6.12 -1.87
N PHE A 145 -7.52 -6.00 -2.64
CA PHE A 145 -7.99 -7.02 -3.60
C PHE A 145 -7.65 -6.70 -5.06
N GLY A 146 -6.85 -5.66 -5.28
CA GLY A 146 -6.44 -5.17 -6.59
C GLY A 146 -7.20 -3.92 -7.02
N GLU A 147 -7.05 -3.59 -8.30
CA GLU A 147 -7.31 -2.27 -8.87
C GLU A 147 -7.82 -2.34 -10.30
N ASP A 148 -8.38 -1.22 -10.75
CA ASP A 148 -8.79 -0.96 -12.12
C ASP A 148 -8.25 0.43 -12.50
N VAL A 149 -7.20 0.42 -13.32
CA VAL A 149 -6.31 1.58 -13.59
C VAL A 149 -6.62 2.14 -14.98
N ASN A 150 -6.55 3.47 -15.12
CA ASN A 150 -6.68 4.17 -16.40
C ASN A 150 -5.56 5.21 -16.50
N ASN A 151 -4.58 4.95 -17.36
CA ASN A 151 -3.45 5.86 -17.60
C ASN A 151 -3.79 6.81 -18.73
N TYR A 152 -3.36 8.07 -18.64
CA TYR A 152 -3.71 9.13 -19.58
C TYR A 152 -2.48 9.88 -20.14
N GLU A 153 -2.47 10.13 -21.45
CA GLU A 153 -1.50 10.99 -22.14
C GLU A 153 -2.25 11.97 -23.07
N ASP A 154 -1.88 13.25 -23.08
CA ASP A 154 -2.58 14.31 -23.86
C ASP A 154 -4.12 14.32 -23.64
N GLY A 155 -4.58 13.99 -22.42
CA GLY A 155 -6.00 13.88 -22.08
C GLY A 155 -6.75 12.72 -22.76
N ARG A 156 -6.04 11.67 -23.20
CA ARG A 156 -6.62 10.44 -23.77
C ARG A 156 -6.20 9.23 -22.96
N LEU A 157 -7.10 8.27 -22.81
CA LEU A 157 -6.77 6.95 -22.26
C LEU A 157 -5.66 6.31 -23.11
N LEU A 158 -4.52 6.03 -22.48
CA LEU A 158 -3.36 5.39 -23.06
C LEU A 158 -3.50 3.86 -22.95
N ASP A 159 -3.63 3.36 -21.73
CA ASP A 159 -3.74 1.94 -21.39
C ASP A 159 -4.32 1.71 -19.98
N HIS A 160 -4.16 0.49 -19.49
CA HIS A 160 -4.56 0.00 -18.17
C HIS A 160 -3.40 -0.77 -17.50
N GLU A 161 -2.14 -0.42 -17.79
CA GLU A 161 -1.01 -0.97 -17.03
C GLU A 161 -1.18 -0.56 -15.55
N GLY A 162 -0.98 -1.50 -14.63
CA GLY A 162 -1.45 -1.45 -13.24
C GLY A 162 -2.48 -2.54 -12.96
N ALA A 163 -3.62 -2.48 -13.65
CA ALA A 163 -4.81 -3.26 -13.34
C ALA A 163 -4.56 -4.76 -13.05
N TRP A 164 -4.80 -5.16 -11.80
CA TRP A 164 -4.81 -6.55 -11.34
C TRP A 164 -6.00 -6.83 -10.41
N LEU A 165 -6.45 -8.08 -10.33
CA LEU A 165 -7.57 -8.47 -9.46
C LEU A 165 -7.31 -9.81 -8.78
N ALA A 166 -7.48 -9.85 -7.45
CA ALA A 166 -7.39 -11.06 -6.66
C ALA A 166 -8.29 -12.19 -7.22
N GLY A 167 -7.69 -13.36 -7.47
CA GLY A 167 -8.35 -14.52 -8.07
C GLY A 167 -8.27 -14.61 -9.60
N VAL A 168 -7.77 -13.57 -10.29
CA VAL A 168 -7.52 -13.59 -11.74
C VAL A 168 -6.05 -13.94 -12.01
N ASP A 169 -5.79 -14.86 -12.95
CA ASP A 169 -4.44 -15.26 -13.40
C ASP A 169 -3.42 -15.63 -12.29
N GLY A 170 -3.91 -16.04 -11.12
CA GLY A 170 -3.09 -16.38 -9.96
C GLY A 170 -2.69 -15.20 -9.09
N ALA A 171 -3.21 -14.00 -9.36
CA ALA A 171 -3.08 -12.85 -8.48
C ALA A 171 -3.81 -13.10 -7.14
N GLN A 172 -3.23 -12.60 -6.05
CA GLN A 172 -3.69 -12.80 -4.68
C GLN A 172 -3.83 -11.43 -3.99
N PRO A 173 -4.82 -11.26 -3.10
CA PRO A 173 -4.93 -10.05 -2.32
C PRO A 173 -3.77 -9.96 -1.31
N GLY A 174 -3.44 -8.76 -0.88
CA GLY A 174 -2.48 -8.51 0.20
C GLY A 174 -3.07 -7.67 1.32
N ILE A 175 -2.21 -7.16 2.20
CA ILE A 175 -2.58 -6.26 3.29
C ILE A 175 -2.16 -4.85 2.92
N TRP A 176 -3.13 -3.95 2.80
CA TRP A 176 -2.89 -2.51 2.69
C TRP A 176 -2.33 -1.99 4.02
N ILE A 177 -3.09 -2.12 5.10
CA ILE A 177 -2.73 -1.61 6.44
C ILE A 177 -3.10 -2.64 7.50
N LYS A 178 -2.12 -3.09 8.29
CA LYS A 178 -2.34 -4.00 9.44
C LYS A 178 -3.19 -3.36 10.55
N ALA A 179 -3.90 -4.18 11.31
CA ALA A 179 -4.63 -3.75 12.53
C ALA A 179 -3.71 -3.18 13.61
N ALA A 180 -2.50 -3.73 13.71
CA ALA A 180 -1.46 -3.32 14.62
C ALA A 180 -0.12 -3.31 13.89
N HIS A 181 0.73 -2.32 14.18
CA HIS A 181 2.04 -2.16 13.56
C HIS A 181 3.13 -2.54 14.57
N VAL A 182 4.05 -3.39 14.13
CA VAL A 182 5.22 -3.83 14.88
C VAL A 182 6.45 -3.46 14.05
N VAL A 183 7.39 -2.71 14.63
CA VAL A 183 8.60 -2.28 13.90
C VAL A 183 9.40 -3.51 13.44
N GLY A 184 9.79 -3.51 12.17
CA GLY A 184 10.47 -4.63 11.52
C GLY A 184 9.55 -5.68 10.89
N ASP A 185 8.22 -5.54 11.01
CA ASP A 185 7.28 -6.33 10.20
C ASP A 185 7.42 -5.99 8.72
N SER A 186 7.51 -7.02 7.87
CA SER A 186 7.41 -6.92 6.41
C SER A 186 6.18 -7.70 5.92
N TYR A 187 5.48 -7.21 4.90
CA TYR A 187 4.30 -7.86 4.32
C TYR A 187 4.04 -7.41 2.88
N ARG A 188 3.25 -8.18 2.15
CA ARG A 188 2.78 -7.85 0.80
C ARG A 188 1.56 -6.95 0.86
N GLN A 189 1.58 -5.86 0.09
CA GLN A 189 0.37 -5.16 -0.34
C GLN A 189 -0.28 -5.91 -1.50
N GLU A 190 0.53 -6.53 -2.37
CA GLU A 190 0.08 -7.13 -3.62
C GLU A 190 0.76 -8.46 -3.91
N TYR A 191 0.15 -9.26 -4.78
CA TYR A 191 0.87 -10.36 -5.44
C TYR A 191 0.22 -10.81 -6.74
N TYR A 192 0.77 -10.35 -7.86
CA TYR A 192 0.60 -10.87 -9.21
C TYR A 192 1.99 -11.04 -9.84
N LYS A 193 2.50 -12.27 -9.81
CA LYS A 193 3.90 -12.59 -10.11
C LYS A 193 4.43 -11.93 -11.39
N GLY A 194 5.47 -11.10 -11.24
CA GLY A 194 6.13 -10.43 -12.38
C GLY A 194 5.30 -9.31 -13.02
N LYS A 195 4.28 -8.82 -12.32
CA LYS A 195 3.43 -7.69 -12.74
C LYS A 195 3.21 -6.69 -11.61
N ALA A 196 2.76 -7.15 -10.44
CA ALA A 196 2.48 -6.35 -9.25
C ALA A 196 2.96 -7.15 -8.02
N GLU A 197 3.98 -6.71 -7.29
CA GLU A 197 4.59 -7.52 -6.19
C GLU A 197 4.96 -6.68 -4.96
N ASP A 198 4.19 -5.62 -4.71
CA ASP A 198 4.54 -4.59 -3.74
C ASP A 198 4.55 -5.06 -2.28
N MET A 199 5.54 -4.52 -1.56
CA MET A 199 5.95 -4.89 -0.22
C MET A 199 5.97 -3.64 0.68
N ARG A 200 5.62 -3.84 1.95
CA ARG A 200 5.56 -2.80 2.97
C ARG A 200 6.25 -3.24 4.24
N ASP A 201 7.21 -2.43 4.69
CA ASP A 201 7.95 -2.62 5.93
C ASP A 201 7.56 -1.56 6.97
N VAL A 202 7.30 -1.98 8.21
CA VAL A 202 7.00 -1.05 9.32
C VAL A 202 8.31 -0.50 9.88
N SER A 203 8.62 0.76 9.56
CA SER A 203 9.86 1.43 9.98
C SER A 203 9.77 2.02 11.40
N THR A 204 8.67 2.71 11.73
CA THR A 204 8.47 3.33 13.06
C THR A 204 7.00 3.29 13.48
N VAL A 205 6.77 3.44 14.79
CA VAL A 205 5.44 3.56 15.39
C VAL A 205 5.49 4.61 16.50
N GLY A 206 4.50 5.51 16.55
CA GLY A 206 4.46 6.63 17.49
C GLY A 206 5.41 7.78 17.12
N GLU A 207 5.70 7.95 15.83
CA GLU A 207 6.51 9.05 15.32
C GLU A 207 5.65 10.32 15.18
N PRO A 208 6.09 11.48 15.71
CA PRO A 208 5.37 12.73 15.51
C PRO A 208 5.71 13.35 14.15
N ILE A 209 4.68 13.75 13.39
CA ILE A 209 4.81 14.36 12.06
C ILE A 209 4.18 15.76 12.06
N GLN A 210 4.84 16.71 11.39
CA GLN A 210 4.33 18.06 11.20
C GLN A 210 4.26 18.40 9.71
N ILE A 211 3.08 18.85 9.26
CA ILE A 211 2.82 19.37 7.92
C ILE A 211 2.05 20.71 8.03
N ALA A 212 1.70 21.32 6.91
CA ALA A 212 0.99 22.60 6.89
C ALA A 212 -0.38 22.56 7.63
N LEU A 213 -1.08 21.41 7.59
CA LEU A 213 -2.37 21.22 8.25
C LEU A 213 -2.28 21.03 9.78
N GLY A 214 -1.09 20.73 10.33
CA GLY A 214 -0.93 20.56 11.77
C GLY A 214 0.22 19.66 12.20
N SER A 215 0.24 19.36 13.51
CA SER A 215 1.18 18.44 14.14
C SER A 215 0.44 17.24 14.73
N TYR A 216 0.80 16.06 14.26
CA TYR A 216 0.27 14.76 14.68
C TYR A 216 1.33 14.05 15.54
N LYS A 217 0.90 13.30 16.55
CA LYS A 217 1.78 12.71 17.57
C LYS A 217 1.92 11.20 17.47
N ASP A 218 0.98 10.56 16.79
CA ASP A 218 0.82 9.12 16.77
C ASP A 218 0.71 8.67 15.31
N CYS A 219 1.86 8.68 14.64
CA CYS A 219 1.99 8.20 13.27
C CYS A 219 2.83 6.93 13.18
N VAL A 220 2.57 6.16 12.13
CA VAL A 220 3.38 5.01 11.71
C VAL A 220 4.07 5.34 10.40
N LYS A 221 5.37 5.07 10.35
CA LYS A 221 6.17 5.18 9.14
C LYS A 221 6.27 3.82 8.48
N MET A 222 5.79 3.75 7.25
CA MET A 222 5.92 2.59 6.37
C MET A 222 6.98 2.89 5.32
N TYR A 223 7.68 1.84 4.91
CA TYR A 223 8.61 1.87 3.80
C TYR A 223 8.09 0.91 2.74
N ASP A 224 7.70 1.46 1.60
CA ASP A 224 7.07 0.71 0.53
C ASP A 224 8.11 0.54 -0.59
N TRP A 225 8.13 -0.66 -1.17
CA TRP A 225 9.11 -1.08 -2.17
C TRP A 225 8.59 -2.27 -2.98
N THR A 226 9.18 -2.50 -4.15
CA THR A 226 8.80 -3.62 -5.02
C THR A 226 10.04 -4.36 -5.55
N PRO A 227 10.02 -5.70 -5.66
CA PRO A 227 11.13 -6.45 -6.27
C PRO A 227 11.21 -6.28 -7.79
N LEU A 228 10.17 -5.72 -8.42
CA LEU A 228 10.09 -5.48 -9.87
C LEU A 228 10.88 -4.24 -10.27
N GLU A 229 10.81 -3.19 -9.45
CA GLU A 229 11.42 -1.88 -9.68
C GLU A 229 12.21 -1.45 -8.43
N PRO A 230 13.48 -1.90 -8.27
CA PRO A 230 14.24 -1.72 -7.03
C PRO A 230 14.51 -0.27 -6.62
N ASP A 231 14.28 0.70 -7.52
CA ASP A 231 14.42 2.14 -7.30
C ASP A 231 13.10 2.83 -6.95
N ALA A 232 11.95 2.17 -7.16
CA ALA A 232 10.66 2.58 -6.61
C ALA A 232 10.65 2.29 -5.11
N LYS A 233 10.91 3.33 -4.32
CA LYS A 233 11.02 3.30 -2.86
C LYS A 233 10.40 4.57 -2.28
N GLU A 234 9.69 4.43 -1.17
CA GLU A 234 9.05 5.58 -0.53
C GLU A 234 8.79 5.36 0.97
N PHE A 235 8.70 6.46 1.71
CA PHE A 235 8.24 6.44 3.09
C PHE A 235 6.86 7.10 3.23
N LYS A 236 5.80 6.30 3.41
CA LYS A 236 4.45 6.79 3.71
C LYS A 236 4.23 6.89 5.23
N HIS A 237 3.72 8.03 5.69
CA HIS A 237 3.44 8.28 7.11
C HIS A 237 1.94 8.41 7.34
N TYR A 238 1.35 7.45 8.05
CA TYR A 238 -0.09 7.44 8.39
C TYR A 238 -0.29 7.85 9.86
N CYS A 239 -1.16 8.81 10.14
CA CYS A 239 -1.36 9.36 11.49
C CYS A 239 -2.76 9.08 12.02
N SER A 240 -2.88 8.64 13.27
CA SER A 240 -4.17 8.18 13.82
C SER A 240 -5.18 9.30 14.05
N GLU A 241 -4.73 10.53 14.30
CA GLU A 241 -5.61 11.68 14.46
C GLU A 241 -6.30 12.10 13.15
N VAL A 242 -5.75 11.68 12.01
CA VAL A 242 -6.34 11.84 10.67
C VAL A 242 -7.02 10.54 10.22
N GLY A 243 -6.44 9.39 10.56
CA GLY A 243 -6.82 8.09 10.02
C GLY A 243 -6.59 8.01 8.50
N ALA A 244 -5.49 8.58 8.02
CA ALA A 244 -5.02 8.51 6.64
C ALA A 244 -3.50 8.83 6.57
N MET A 245 -2.91 8.74 5.37
CA MET A 245 -1.58 9.27 5.12
C MET A 245 -1.57 10.79 5.31
N VAL A 246 -0.44 11.35 5.77
CA VAL A 246 -0.23 12.80 5.86
C VAL A 246 1.01 13.29 5.11
N LEU A 247 1.99 12.41 4.91
CA LEU A 247 3.28 12.72 4.30
C LEU A 247 3.84 11.46 3.63
N GLU A 248 4.20 11.58 2.37
CA GLU A 248 5.06 10.66 1.64
C GLU A 248 6.43 11.29 1.43
N THR A 249 7.48 10.48 1.25
CA THR A 249 8.81 11.00 0.91
C THR A 249 9.62 9.96 0.15
N LYS A 250 10.13 10.30 -1.03
CA LYS A 250 11.09 9.46 -1.76
C LYS A 250 12.46 9.55 -1.05
N PRO A 251 13.08 8.44 -0.63
CA PRO A 251 14.28 8.46 0.22
C PRO A 251 15.52 8.97 -0.52
N ASP A 252 15.58 8.78 -1.84
CA ASP A 252 16.75 9.06 -2.66
C ASP A 252 16.76 10.51 -3.19
N THR A 253 15.59 11.12 -3.46
CA THR A 253 15.46 12.50 -3.95
C THR A 253 15.05 13.51 -2.87
N GLY A 254 14.32 13.08 -1.84
CA GLY A 254 13.71 13.97 -0.84
C GLY A 254 12.43 14.67 -1.31
N GLU A 255 11.92 14.34 -2.50
CA GLU A 255 10.58 14.71 -2.97
C GLU A 255 9.51 14.25 -1.98
N SER A 256 8.43 15.01 -1.84
CA SER A 256 7.43 14.76 -0.78
C SER A 256 6.04 15.27 -1.10
N LEU A 257 5.13 14.32 -1.35
CA LEU A 257 3.69 14.53 -1.43
C LEU A 257 3.10 14.70 -0.02
N LYS A 258 2.30 15.76 0.20
CA LYS A 258 1.78 16.12 1.54
C LYS A 258 0.28 16.32 1.50
N LEU A 259 -0.41 15.92 2.57
CA LEU A 259 -1.85 16.17 2.72
C LEU A 259 -2.11 17.68 2.84
N THR A 260 -2.83 18.26 1.89
CA THR A 260 -3.21 19.68 1.85
C THR A 260 -4.71 19.93 2.05
N GLY A 261 -5.55 18.89 1.90
CA GLY A 261 -6.99 18.99 2.13
C GLY A 261 -7.65 17.73 2.67
N ILE A 262 -8.67 17.90 3.52
CA ILE A 262 -9.56 16.83 4.02
C ILE A 262 -10.99 17.39 4.00
N ASN A 263 -11.95 16.64 3.44
CA ASN A 263 -13.39 16.95 3.54
C ASN A 263 -14.20 15.68 3.83
#